data_AF-A0A8S9R1F1-F1
#
_entry.id   AF-A0A8S9R1F1-F1
#
_cell.length_a   1.000
_cell.length_b   1.000
_cell.length_c   1.000
_cell.angle_alpha   90.00
_cell.angle_beta   90.00
_cell.angle_gamma   90.00
#
_symmetry.space_group_name_H-M   'P 1'
#
loop_
_entity.id
_entity.type
_entity.pdbx_description
1 polymer ?
#
loop_
_entity_poly.entity_id
_entity_poly.type
_entity_poly.pdbx_seq_one_letter_code
_entity_poly.pdbx_strand_id
1 'polypeptide(L)'
;MVVGQWRFIENFLLTATAGKYRATSHKYKMFIISNSNVTNSSLKNDDKFLSLTSFKEIMNGSLDSNFLIDVIGQAIDIGDIQVVPVQGGKETKKLELTLTDTE
;
A
#
# COMPACT_ATOMS: atom_id res chain seq x y z
N MET A 1 -8.18 -17.09 -4.08
CA MET A 1 -8.18 -16.16 -5.24
C MET A 1 -6.76 -16.04 -5.74
N VAL A 2 -6.57 -15.96 -7.06
CA VAL A 2 -5.23 -15.78 -7.64
C VAL A 2 -4.94 -14.29 -7.76
N VAL A 3 -3.75 -13.86 -7.33
CA VAL A 3 -3.30 -12.46 -7.44
C VAL A 3 -3.24 -12.05 -8.91
N GLY A 4 -3.63 -10.80 -9.20
CA GLY A 4 -3.58 -10.22 -10.56
C GLY A 4 -4.79 -10.52 -11.45
N GLN A 5 -5.88 -11.09 -10.92
CA GLN A 5 -7.10 -11.36 -11.69
C GLN A 5 -8.23 -10.38 -11.35
N TRP A 6 -8.92 -9.90 -12.40
CA TRP A 6 -10.12 -9.08 -12.29
C TRP A 6 -11.35 -9.91 -11.89
N ARG A 7 -12.13 -9.39 -10.93
CA ARG A 7 -13.28 -10.07 -10.34
C ARG A 7 -14.46 -9.12 -10.20
N PHE A 8 -15.66 -9.63 -10.40
CA PHE A 8 -16.87 -8.96 -9.91
C PHE A 8 -17.15 -9.43 -8.48
N ILE A 9 -17.49 -8.48 -7.62
CA ILE A 9 -17.80 -8.73 -6.21
C ILE A 9 -19.17 -8.14 -5.94
N GLU A 10 -20.10 -8.98 -5.50
CA GLU A 10 -21.47 -8.60 -5.16
C GLU A 10 -21.78 -9.06 -3.73
N ASN A 11 -22.79 -8.45 -3.10
CA ASN A 11 -23.24 -8.78 -1.74
C ASN A 11 -22.11 -8.73 -0.69
N PHE A 12 -21.34 -7.65 -0.71
CA PHE A 12 -20.29 -7.37 0.27
C PHE A 12 -20.79 -6.44 1.37
N LEU A 13 -20.12 -6.44 2.52
CA LEU A 13 -20.39 -5.50 3.60
C LEU A 13 -19.50 -4.26 3.47
N LEU A 14 -20.07 -3.08 3.73
CA LEU A 14 -19.32 -1.84 3.94
C LEU A 14 -19.35 -1.44 5.41
N THR A 15 -18.20 -1.07 5.96
CA THR A 15 -18.13 -0.42 7.28
C THR A 15 -17.33 0.86 7.19
N ALA A 16 -17.58 1.81 8.08
CA ALA A 16 -16.75 3.01 8.19
C ALA A 16 -15.29 2.64 8.48
N THR A 17 -14.36 3.40 7.91
CA THR A 17 -12.93 3.30 8.21
C THR A 17 -12.55 4.24 9.36
N ALA A 18 -11.71 3.77 10.26
CA ALA A 18 -11.11 4.57 11.33
C ALA A 18 -9.73 4.01 11.68
N GLY A 19 -8.92 4.80 12.38
CA GLY A 19 -7.60 4.40 12.85
C GLY A 19 -6.47 4.64 11.85
N LYS A 20 -5.30 4.07 12.17
CA LYS A 20 -4.03 4.23 11.44
C LYS A 20 -3.90 3.24 10.27
N TYR A 21 -2.87 3.45 9.45
CA TYR A 21 -2.48 2.57 8.34
C TYR A 21 -3.55 2.42 7.25
N ARG A 22 -4.31 3.48 6.99
CA ARG A 22 -5.33 3.49 5.94
C ARG A 22 -4.66 3.61 4.57
N ALA A 23 -4.83 2.59 3.73
CA ALA A 23 -4.27 2.57 2.37
C ALA A 23 -4.99 3.54 1.41
N THR A 24 -6.22 3.96 1.70
CA THR A 24 -6.98 4.90 0.87
C THR A 24 -7.73 5.92 1.73
N SER A 25 -8.07 7.07 1.14
CA SER A 25 -8.88 8.13 1.76
C SER A 25 -10.37 7.77 1.86
N HIS A 26 -10.80 6.67 1.24
CA HIS A 26 -12.20 6.27 1.17
C HIS A 26 -12.80 6.05 2.56
N LYS A 27 -14.01 6.58 2.80
CA LYS A 27 -14.67 6.60 4.12
C LYS A 27 -15.12 5.22 4.60
N TYR A 28 -15.17 4.25 3.70
CA TYR A 28 -15.65 2.89 3.96
C TYR A 28 -14.67 1.85 3.45
N LYS A 29 -14.61 0.71 4.15
CA LYS A 29 -13.90 -0.50 3.72
C LYS A 29 -14.88 -1.61 3.40
N MET A 30 -14.50 -2.44 2.42
CA MET A 30 -15.26 -3.61 1.99
C MET A 30 -14.84 -4.85 2.78
N PHE A 31 -15.81 -5.69 3.14
CA PHE A 31 -15.59 -7.04 3.65
C PHE A 31 -16.27 -8.06 2.75
N ILE A 32 -15.53 -9.11 2.42
CA ILE A 32 -16.09 -10.33 1.85
C ILE A 32 -16.74 -11.12 3.00
N ILE A 33 -18.02 -11.44 2.85
CA ILE A 33 -18.84 -12.14 3.82
C ILE A 33 -19.36 -13.45 3.22
N SER A 34 -19.99 -14.30 4.03
CA SER A 34 -20.39 -15.65 3.61
C SER A 34 -21.36 -15.69 2.43
N ASN A 35 -22.14 -14.64 2.21
CA ASN A 35 -23.07 -14.49 1.09
C ASN A 35 -22.54 -13.60 -0.04
N SER A 36 -21.27 -13.18 0.00
CA SER A 36 -20.65 -12.46 -1.10
C SER A 36 -20.47 -13.36 -2.31
N ASN A 37 -20.81 -12.85 -3.49
CA ASN A 37 -20.56 -13.53 -4.76
C ASN A 37 -19.29 -12.96 -5.40
N VAL A 38 -18.35 -13.83 -5.77
CA VAL A 38 -17.07 -13.42 -6.39
C VAL A 38 -16.88 -14.21 -7.69
N THR A 39 -17.06 -13.54 -8.83
CA THR A 39 -17.01 -14.17 -10.15
C THR A 39 -15.87 -13.60 -11.00
N ASN A 40 -15.53 -14.28 -12.10
CA ASN A 40 -14.54 -13.77 -13.05
C ASN A 40 -15.10 -12.51 -13.74
N SER A 41 -14.26 -11.48 -13.88
CA SER A 41 -14.59 -10.32 -14.70
C SER A 41 -13.92 -10.44 -16.08
N SER A 42 -14.69 -10.15 -17.14
CA SER A 42 -14.14 -9.92 -18.49
C SER A 42 -13.59 -8.50 -18.64
N LEU A 43 -14.03 -7.56 -17.79
CA LEU A 43 -13.47 -6.22 -17.71
C LEU A 43 -12.12 -6.27 -17.04
N LYS A 44 -11.14 -5.59 -17.63
CA LYS A 44 -9.79 -5.43 -17.13
C LYS A 44 -9.44 -3.95 -17.14
N ASN A 45 -8.67 -3.53 -16.16
CA ASN A 45 -8.05 -2.21 -16.13
C ASN A 45 -6.56 -2.41 -15.83
N ASP A 46 -5.68 -1.70 -16.52
CA ASP A 46 -4.23 -1.79 -16.33
C ASP A 46 -3.66 -0.48 -15.75
N ASP A 47 -4.53 0.39 -15.20
CA ASP A 47 -4.13 1.55 -14.42
C ASP A 47 -3.27 1.15 -13.23
N LYS A 48 -2.37 2.04 -12.82
CA LYS A 48 -1.41 1.77 -11.74
C LYS A 48 -2.02 1.89 -10.34
N PHE A 49 -3.18 2.55 -10.22
CA PHE A 49 -3.89 2.81 -8.95
C PHE A 49 -3.02 3.42 -7.84
N LEU A 50 -1.98 4.18 -8.20
CA LEU A 50 -1.10 4.87 -7.27
C LEU A 50 -1.52 6.33 -7.09
N SER A 51 -1.41 6.83 -5.86
CA SER A 51 -1.56 8.24 -5.51
C SER A 51 -0.23 8.76 -4.97
N LEU A 52 0.67 9.16 -5.87
CA LEU A 52 2.05 9.51 -5.54
C LEU A 52 2.12 10.74 -4.62
N THR A 53 2.91 10.60 -3.56
CA THR A 53 3.24 11.66 -2.61
C THR A 53 4.64 12.20 -2.91
N SER A 54 4.80 13.53 -2.93
CA SER A 54 6.10 14.15 -3.18
C SER A 54 7.06 13.97 -2.00
N PHE A 55 8.37 13.90 -2.23
CA PHE A 55 9.32 13.84 -1.13
C PHE A 55 9.31 15.11 -0.28
N LYS A 56 9.00 16.27 -0.87
CA LYS A 56 8.83 17.53 -0.16
C LYS A 56 7.75 17.48 0.92
N GLU A 57 6.58 16.92 0.62
CA GLU A 57 5.48 16.76 1.59
C GLU A 57 5.82 15.76 2.71
N ILE A 58 6.58 14.72 2.40
CA ILE A 58 7.06 13.77 3.41
C ILE A 58 8.03 14.48 4.36
N MET A 59 9.02 15.18 3.80
CA MET A 59 10.09 15.81 4.56
C MET A 59 9.63 17.00 5.42
N ASN A 60 8.59 17.72 4.99
CA ASN A 60 8.03 18.82 5.76
C ASN A 60 6.98 18.36 6.80
N GLY A 61 6.59 17.08 6.79
CA GLY A 61 5.66 16.49 7.74
C GLY A 61 4.20 16.96 7.61
N SER A 62 3.79 17.46 6.44
CA SER A 62 2.42 17.98 6.23
C SER A 62 1.35 16.89 6.10
N LEU A 63 1.76 15.63 5.99
CA LEU A 63 0.88 14.50 5.69
C LEU A 63 0.16 13.98 6.94
N ASP A 64 -1.09 13.53 6.77
CA ASP A 64 -1.83 12.86 7.84
C ASP A 64 -1.29 11.44 8.04
N SER A 65 -0.62 11.24 9.18
CA SER A 65 -0.04 9.95 9.61
C SER A 65 -1.03 8.78 9.76
N ASN A 66 -2.33 9.03 9.66
CA ASN A 66 -3.33 7.95 9.60
C ASN A 66 -3.34 7.21 8.26
N PHE A 67 -2.82 7.82 7.19
CA PHE A 67 -2.81 7.26 5.84
C PHE A 67 -1.42 6.74 5.45
N LEU A 68 -1.42 5.63 4.71
CA LEU A 68 -0.23 5.18 3.98
C LEU A 68 -0.05 6.04 2.72
N ILE A 69 1.18 6.10 2.23
CA ILE A 69 1.56 6.91 1.07
C ILE A 69 2.19 6.03 0.01
N ASP A 70 2.03 6.42 -1.26
CA ASP A 70 2.74 5.84 -2.39
C ASP A 70 3.90 6.75 -2.77
N VAL A 71 5.07 6.18 -2.99
CA VAL A 71 6.27 6.91 -3.45
C VAL A 71 6.87 6.23 -4.68
N ILE A 72 7.31 7.05 -5.64
CA ILE A 72 8.14 6.61 -6.77
C ILE A 72 9.32 7.55 -6.84
N GLY A 73 10.52 6.99 -6.86
CA GLY A 73 11.76 7.74 -7.03
C GLY A 73 12.85 6.84 -7.59
N GLN A 74 13.88 7.46 -8.15
CA GLN A 74 15.10 6.78 -8.53
C GLN A 74 15.94 6.49 -7.29
N ALA A 75 16.39 5.24 -7.12
CA ALA A 75 17.39 4.90 -6.13
C ALA A 75 18.76 5.43 -6.59
N ILE A 76 19.30 6.41 -5.88
CA ILE A 76 20.61 7.04 -6.18
C ILE A 76 21.72 6.53 -5.28
N ASP A 77 21.37 5.91 -4.15
CA ASP A 77 22.30 5.20 -3.28
C ASP A 77 21.62 3.94 -2.76
N ILE A 78 22.38 2.85 -2.75
CA ILE A 78 21.94 1.51 -2.38
C ILE A 78 23.01 0.95 -1.45
N GLY A 79 22.68 0.86 -0.16
CA GLY A 79 23.60 0.32 0.84
C GLY A 79 23.76 -1.20 0.74
N ASP A 80 24.66 -1.75 1.56
CA ASP A 80 24.81 -3.20 1.71
C ASP A 80 23.64 -3.83 2.47
N ILE A 81 23.37 -5.11 2.19
CA ILE A 81 22.43 -5.91 2.97
C ILE A 81 23.05 -6.21 4.34
N GLN A 82 22.35 -5.81 5.40
CA GLN A 82 22.74 -6.07 6.79
C GLN A 82 21.81 -7.12 7.40
N VAL A 83 22.34 -7.97 8.28
CA VAL A 83 21.52 -8.83 9.14
C VAL A 83 21.34 -8.13 10.48
N VAL A 84 20.09 -7.87 10.86
CA VAL A 84 19.74 -7.13 12.09
C VAL A 84 18.84 -7.97 13.00
N PRO A 85 19.06 -7.92 14.33
CA PRO A 85 18.17 -8.57 15.28
C PRO A 85 16.85 -7.79 15.41
N VAL A 86 15.74 -8.50 15.59
CA VAL A 86 14.42 -7.93 15.89
C VAL A 86 13.89 -8.42 17.24
N GLN A 87 12.86 -7.75 17.75
CA GLN A 87 12.21 -8.13 19.01
C GLN A 87 11.81 -9.62 18.97
N GLY A 88 12.18 -10.35 20.03
CA GLY A 88 11.99 -11.80 20.10
C GLY A 88 13.17 -12.63 19.59
N GLY A 89 14.33 -12.01 19.34
CA GLY A 89 15.60 -12.72 19.06
C GLY A 89 15.72 -13.31 17.65
N LYS A 90 14.75 -13.03 16.78
CA LYS A 90 14.83 -13.40 15.36
C LYS A 90 15.74 -12.40 14.63
N GLU A 91 16.38 -12.86 13.57
CA GLU A 91 17.16 -12.01 12.67
C GLU A 91 16.37 -11.72 11.38
N THR A 92 16.60 -10.56 10.80
CA THR A 92 16.07 -10.18 9.48
C THR A 92 17.14 -9.48 8.63
N LYS A 93 16.89 -9.37 7.33
CA LYS A 93 17.75 -8.62 6.40
C LYS A 93 17.22 -7.18 6.25
N LYS A 94 18.10 -6.19 6.37
CA LYS A 94 17.85 -4.77 6.13
C LYS A 94 18.63 -4.33 4.88
N LEU A 95 17.97 -3.58 4.01
CA LEU A 95 18.59 -2.84 2.91
C LEU A 95 18.18 -1.36 3.08
N GLU A 96 19.14 -0.45 2.93
CA GLU A 96 18.88 0.98 2.98
C GLU A 96 19.04 1.60 1.58
N LEU A 97 18.15 2.51 1.24
CA LEU A 97 18.08 3.15 -0.07
C LEU A 97 17.92 4.66 0.12
N THR A 98 18.61 5.45 -0.69
CA THR A 98 18.31 6.88 -0.88
C THR A 98 17.55 7.04 -2.19
N LEU A 99 16.34 7.59 -2.12
CA LEU A 99 15.49 7.88 -3.27
C LEU A 99 15.53 9.37 -3.62
N THR A 100 15.49 9.70 -4.91
CA THR A 100 15.25 11.05 -5.44
C THR A 100 14.05 11.04 -6.40
N ASP A 101 13.24 12.09 -6.39
CA ASP A 101 12.20 12.31 -7.39
C ASP A 101 12.74 13.25 -8.49
N THR A 102 11.88 13.65 -9.42
CA THR A 102 12.27 14.47 -10.59
C THR A 102 12.23 15.96 -10.31
N GLU A 103 11.90 16.39 -9.09
CA GLU A 103 11.83 17.80 -8.68
C GLU A 103 13.17 18.35 -8.19
#